data_AF-A0A839Q0L6-F1
#
_entry.id   AF-A0A839Q0L6-F1
#
_cell.length_a   1.000
_cell.length_b   1.000
_cell.length_c   1.000
_cell.angle_alpha   90.00
_cell.angle_beta   90.00
_cell.angle_gamma   90.00
#
_symmetry.space_group_name_H-M   'P 1'
#
loop_
_entity.id
_entity.type
_entity.pdbx_description
1 polymer ?
#
loop_
_entity_poly.entity_id
_entity_poly.type
_entity_poly.pdbx_seq_one_letter_code
_entity_poly.pdbx_strand_id
1 'polypeptide(L)'
;MAVGGHENHLWRLDAVQGLMADDTHPVTYLCGGSRNHADLVDLLDGVVVLDLVVDTLRRPLDERPAGEFGSEPEERALVLRVHGTGEDLPDGIRVDATRPLTDVVDEVLRVTAQPSS
;
A
#
# COMPACT_ATOMS: atom_id res chain seq x y z
N MET A 1 -2.92 -13.23 25.08
CA MET A 1 -2.05 -13.64 23.96
C MET A 1 -2.95 -13.78 22.75
N ALA A 2 -2.95 -12.80 21.85
CA ALA A 2 -3.76 -12.83 20.63
C ALA A 2 -2.87 -13.34 19.48
N VAL A 3 -3.30 -14.44 18.88
CA VAL A 3 -2.70 -14.98 17.66
C VAL A 3 -3.02 -14.03 16.51
N GLY A 4 -1.98 -13.43 15.92
CA GLY A 4 -2.09 -12.57 14.75
C GLY A 4 -2.48 -13.43 13.55
N GLY A 5 -3.77 -13.45 13.22
CA GLY A 5 -4.27 -14.15 12.04
C GLY A 5 -3.99 -13.34 10.80
N HIS A 6 -3.17 -13.90 9.90
CA HIS A 6 -2.82 -13.45 8.54
C HIS A 6 -4.00 -13.34 7.55
N GLU A 7 -5.20 -13.13 8.08
CA GLU A 7 -6.49 -13.18 7.38
C GLU A 7 -7.33 -11.91 7.61
N ASN A 8 -6.87 -10.96 8.44
CA ASN A 8 -7.66 -9.81 8.90
C ASN A 8 -7.13 -8.42 8.49
N HIS A 9 -6.36 -8.30 7.41
CA HIS A 9 -6.05 -6.98 6.85
C HIS A 9 -7.20 -6.54 5.94
N LEU A 10 -8.38 -6.35 6.53
CA LEU A 10 -9.52 -5.71 5.90
C LEU A 10 -9.67 -4.31 6.49
N TRP A 11 -9.75 -3.31 5.63
CA TRP A 11 -10.10 -1.98 6.08
C TRP A 11 -11.55 -1.97 6.52
N ARG A 12 -11.79 -1.35 7.67
CA ARG A 12 -13.13 -1.07 8.16
C ARG A 12 -13.77 -0.01 7.26
N LEU A 13 -14.69 -0.45 6.40
CA LEU A 13 -15.34 0.41 5.40
C LEU A 13 -15.96 1.65 6.04
N ASP A 14 -16.64 1.49 7.18
CA ASP A 14 -17.29 2.58 7.89
C ASP A 14 -16.29 3.64 8.40
N ALA A 15 -15.14 3.19 8.92
CA ALA A 15 -14.08 4.08 9.37
C ALA A 15 -13.40 4.79 8.19
N VAL A 16 -13.16 4.08 7.09
CA VAL A 16 -12.57 4.66 5.88
C VAL A 16 -13.49 5.68 5.24
N GLN A 17 -14.78 5.37 5.11
CA GLN A 17 -15.78 6.32 4.61
C GLN A 17 -15.90 7.54 5.52
N GLY A 18 -15.78 7.37 6.84
CA GLY A 18 -15.72 8.49 7.78
C GLY A 18 -14.50 9.39 7.54
N LEU A 19 -13.34 8.83 7.23
CA LEU A 19 -12.12 9.58 6.89
C LEU A 19 -12.22 10.26 5.51
N MET A 20 -12.89 9.64 4.55
CA MET A 20 -13.14 10.23 3.23
C MET A 20 -14.15 11.39 3.29
N ALA A 21 -15.09 11.33 4.21
CA ALA A 21 -16.10 12.37 4.40
C ALA A 21 -15.61 13.56 5.27
N ASP A 22 -14.42 13.46 5.85
CA ASP A 22 -13.82 14.51 6.68
C ASP A 22 -13.14 15.57 5.79
N ASP A 23 -13.76 16.74 5.69
CA ASP A 23 -13.29 17.89 4.92
C ASP A 23 -12.32 18.80 5.69
N THR A 24 -11.97 18.44 6.94
CA THR A 24 -11.03 19.23 7.75
C THR A 24 -9.58 19.11 7.27
N HIS A 25 -9.27 18.08 6.49
CA HIS A 25 -7.96 17.84 5.90
C HIS A 25 -8.03 17.99 4.37
N PRO A 26 -7.11 18.73 3.74
CA PRO A 26 -7.14 18.95 2.30
C PRO A 26 -6.86 17.68 1.49
N VAL A 27 -6.12 16.72 2.06
CA VAL A 27 -5.82 15.42 1.46
C VAL A 27 -5.67 14.38 2.58
N THR A 28 -6.29 13.21 2.41
CA THR A 28 -6.16 12.05 3.32
C THR A 28 -5.52 10.88 2.57
N TYR A 29 -4.37 10.41 3.05
CA TYR A 29 -3.68 9.25 2.48
C TYR A 29 -4.05 7.97 3.24
N LEU A 30 -4.53 6.96 2.52
CA LEU A 30 -4.84 5.64 3.07
C LEU A 30 -3.77 4.64 2.60
N CYS A 31 -2.94 4.18 3.54
CA CYS A 31 -1.79 3.31 3.25
C CYS A 31 -1.99 1.91 3.85
N GLY A 32 -1.75 0.87 3.06
CA GLY A 32 -1.73 -0.52 3.53
C GLY A 32 -2.24 -1.53 2.50
N GLY A 33 -1.69 -2.75 2.52
CA GLY A 33 -2.12 -3.86 1.67
C GLY A 33 -3.40 -4.50 2.19
N SER A 34 -4.53 -3.81 2.02
CA SER A 34 -5.84 -4.36 2.38
C SER A 34 -6.38 -5.25 1.27
N ARG A 35 -6.96 -6.39 1.63
CA ARG A 35 -7.55 -7.30 0.62
C ARG A 35 -8.89 -6.83 0.07
N ASN A 36 -9.57 -5.90 0.74
CA ASN A 36 -10.80 -5.25 0.25
C ASN A 36 -10.54 -3.86 -0.36
N HIS A 37 -9.33 -3.58 -0.81
CA HIS A 37 -9.04 -2.30 -1.46
C HIS A 37 -9.89 -2.11 -2.73
N ALA A 38 -10.22 -3.18 -3.46
CA ALA A 38 -11.07 -3.11 -4.64
C ALA A 38 -12.46 -2.49 -4.37
N ASP A 39 -13.04 -2.71 -3.18
CA ASP A 39 -14.33 -2.13 -2.79
C ASP A 39 -14.23 -0.63 -2.45
N LEU A 40 -13.01 -0.11 -2.33
CA LEU A 40 -12.71 1.24 -1.88
C LEU A 40 -12.01 2.09 -2.95
N VAL A 41 -11.35 1.47 -3.92
CA VAL A 41 -10.62 2.17 -5.00
C VAL A 41 -11.52 3.11 -5.77
N ASP A 42 -12.76 2.70 -6.05
CA ASP A 42 -13.75 3.54 -6.75
C ASP A 42 -14.23 4.75 -5.93
N LEU A 43 -13.96 4.78 -4.63
CA LEU A 43 -14.30 5.88 -3.73
C LEU A 43 -13.13 6.87 -3.54
N LEU A 44 -11.94 6.56 -4.04
CA LEU A 44 -10.76 7.41 -3.92
C LEU A 44 -10.67 8.37 -5.11
N ASP A 45 -10.21 9.60 -4.84
CA ASP A 45 -9.90 10.57 -5.90
C ASP A 45 -8.73 10.13 -6.80
N GLY A 46 -7.90 9.21 -6.30
CA GLY A 46 -6.81 8.60 -7.03
C GLY A 46 -6.09 7.53 -6.23
N VAL A 47 -5.38 6.65 -6.94
CA VAL A 47 -4.56 5.59 -6.36
C VAL A 47 -3.12 5.79 -6.78
N VAL A 48 -2.20 5.75 -5.81
CA VAL A 48 -0.76 5.77 -6.07
C VAL A 48 -0.18 4.39 -5.76
N VAL A 49 0.45 3.78 -6.75
CA VAL A 49 1.10 2.47 -6.63
C VAL A 49 2.61 2.68 -6.52
N LEU A 50 3.19 2.28 -5.39
CA LEU A 50 4.64 2.36 -5.18
C LEU A 50 5.32 1.15 -5.83
N ASP A 51 5.96 1.39 -6.97
CA ASP A 51 6.71 0.36 -7.69
C ASP A 51 8.11 0.24 -7.10
N LEU A 52 8.45 -0.95 -6.68
CA LEU A 52 9.79 -1.32 -6.22
C LEU A 52 10.37 -2.34 -7.19
N VAL A 53 11.70 -2.45 -7.26
CA VAL A 53 12.33 -3.59 -7.93
C VAL A 53 12.46 -4.70 -6.90
N VAL A 54 12.13 -5.94 -7.27
CA VAL A 54 12.15 -7.10 -6.36
C VAL A 54 13.45 -7.24 -5.54
N ASP A 55 14.59 -6.87 -6.12
CA ASP A 55 15.89 -6.89 -5.43
C ASP A 55 15.99 -5.87 -4.29
N THR A 56 15.25 -4.77 -4.35
CA THR A 56 15.14 -3.79 -3.25
C THR A 56 14.28 -4.31 -2.08
N LEU A 57 13.40 -5.30 -2.32
CA LEU A 57 12.57 -5.91 -1.29
C LEU A 57 13.28 -7.03 -0.53
N ARG A 58 14.28 -7.70 -1.13
CA ARG A 58 14.94 -8.87 -0.55
C ARG A 58 15.60 -8.56 0.79
N ARG A 59 16.39 -7.48 0.86
CA ARG A 59 17.13 -7.13 2.08
C ARG A 59 16.22 -6.68 3.25
N PRO A 60 15.23 -5.79 3.05
CA PRO A 60 14.27 -5.47 4.11
C PRO A 60 13.47 -6.68 4.58
N LEU A 61 13.11 -7.61 3.67
CA LEU A 61 12.43 -8.85 4.04
C LEU A 61 13.34 -9.75 4.88
N ASP A 62 14.63 -9.84 4.56
CA ASP A 62 15.62 -10.62 5.33
C ASP A 62 15.82 -10.08 6.75
N GLU A 63 15.75 -8.75 6.91
CA GLU A 63 15.92 -8.06 8.19
C GLU A 63 14.61 -7.94 9.00
N ARG A 64 13.47 -8.47 8.51
CA ARG A 64 12.16 -8.37 9.20
C ARG A 64 12.15 -9.09 10.55
N PRO A 65 11.65 -8.44 11.61
CA PRO A 65 11.39 -9.10 12.89
C PRO A 65 10.40 -10.27 12.75
N ALA A 66 10.60 -11.31 13.56
CA ALA A 66 9.68 -12.46 13.60
C ALA A 66 8.28 -12.00 14.03
N GLY A 67 7.26 -12.37 13.23
CA GLY A 67 5.86 -12.02 13.48
C GLY A 67 5.34 -10.85 12.65
N GLU A 68 6.20 -10.18 11.88
CA GLU A 68 5.76 -9.28 10.82
C GLU A 68 5.48 -10.05 9.53
N PHE A 69 4.40 -9.68 8.82
CA PHE A 69 4.07 -10.28 7.53
C PHE A 69 5.29 -10.22 6.59
N GLY A 70 5.66 -11.35 5.98
CA GLY A 70 6.86 -11.47 5.14
C GLY A 70 8.13 -11.84 5.91
N SER A 71 8.05 -12.16 7.21
CA SER A 71 9.16 -12.77 7.94
C SER A 71 9.29 -14.27 7.61
N GLU A 72 8.18 -14.97 7.40
CA GLU A 72 8.16 -16.42 7.12
C GLU A 72 8.45 -16.75 5.63
N PRO A 73 9.09 -17.89 5.32
CA PRO A 73 9.45 -18.27 3.95
C PRO A 73 8.26 -18.33 2.98
N GLU A 74 7.10 -18.81 3.43
CA GLU A 74 5.88 -18.90 2.60
C GLU A 74 5.28 -17.52 2.30
N GLU A 75 5.32 -16.61 3.27
CA GLU A 75 4.88 -15.22 3.10
C GLU A 75 5.82 -14.44 2.19
N ARG A 76 7.13 -14.68 2.29
CA ARG A 76 8.12 -14.12 1.36
C ARG A 76 7.88 -14.61 -0.06
N ALA A 77 7.61 -15.90 -0.24
CA ALA A 77 7.28 -16.45 -1.54
C ALA A 77 5.99 -15.83 -2.12
N LEU A 78 5.00 -15.57 -1.28
CA LEU A 78 3.78 -14.84 -1.67
C LEU A 78 4.10 -13.39 -2.08
N VAL A 79 4.88 -12.64 -1.27
CA VAL A 79 5.29 -11.26 -1.58
C VAL A 79 6.04 -11.20 -2.92
N LEU A 80 7.01 -12.08 -3.13
CA LEU A 80 7.79 -12.14 -4.37
C LEU A 80 6.93 -12.52 -5.58
N ARG A 81 5.97 -13.45 -5.41
CA ARG A 81 5.03 -13.84 -6.47
C ARG A 81 4.12 -12.68 -6.85
N VAL A 82 3.41 -12.09 -5.89
CA VAL A 82 2.48 -10.97 -6.11
C VAL A 82 3.19 -9.78 -6.73
N HIS A 83 4.40 -9.46 -6.26
CA HIS A 83 5.21 -8.40 -6.83
C HIS A 83 5.66 -8.71 -8.28
N GLY A 84 5.98 -9.97 -8.59
CA GLY A 84 6.37 -10.38 -9.94
C GLY A 84 5.19 -10.49 -10.93
N THR A 85 3.98 -10.81 -10.46
CA THR A 85 2.78 -10.91 -11.30
C THR A 85 2.01 -9.61 -11.41
N GLY A 86 2.19 -8.67 -10.46
CA GLY A 86 1.34 -7.49 -10.33
C GLY A 86 -0.12 -7.83 -10.02
N GLU A 87 -0.38 -9.05 -9.55
CA GLU A 87 -1.70 -9.57 -9.24
C GLU A 87 -2.31 -8.81 -8.06
N ASP A 88 -3.59 -8.47 -8.13
CA ASP A 88 -4.30 -7.62 -7.16
C ASP A 88 -3.74 -6.20 -6.98
N LEU A 89 -2.97 -5.66 -7.94
CA LEU A 89 -2.64 -4.23 -7.95
C LEU A 89 -3.78 -3.43 -8.59
N PRO A 90 -4.33 -2.42 -7.90
CA PRO A 90 -5.31 -1.52 -8.50
C PRO A 90 -4.65 -0.68 -9.60
N ASP A 91 -5.46 -0.25 -10.57
CA ASP A 91 -5.03 0.75 -11.53
C ASP A 91 -4.76 2.08 -10.81
N GLY A 92 -3.62 2.71 -11.13
CA GLY A 92 -3.19 3.92 -10.44
C GLY A 92 -1.92 4.54 -11.02
N ILE A 93 -1.55 5.69 -10.48
CA ILE A 93 -0.31 6.39 -10.83
C ILE A 93 0.85 5.63 -10.20
N ARG A 94 1.74 5.11 -11.04
CA ARG A 94 2.95 4.40 -10.60
C ARG A 94 4.04 5.39 -10.20
N VAL A 95 4.56 5.22 -8.99
CA VAL A 95 5.69 6.00 -8.46
C VAL A 95 6.85 5.05 -8.18
N ASP A 96 8.01 5.34 -8.78
CA ASP A 96 9.24 4.59 -8.54
C ASP A 96 9.74 4.83 -7.10
N ALA A 97 9.54 3.83 -6.26
CA ALA A 97 9.93 3.82 -4.87
C ALA A 97 11.36 3.28 -4.64
N THR A 98 12.12 2.97 -5.70
CA THR A 98 13.56 2.62 -5.58
C THR A 98 14.46 3.83 -5.33
N ARG A 99 13.91 5.04 -5.51
CA ARG A 99 14.55 6.32 -5.25
C ARG A 99 14.68 6.60 -3.74
N PRO A 100 15.52 7.57 -3.34
CA PRO A 100 15.58 8.03 -1.94
C PRO A 100 14.19 8.43 -1.42
N LEU A 101 13.91 8.17 -0.13
CA LEU A 101 12.58 8.42 0.46
C LEU A 101 12.07 9.85 0.21
N THR A 102 12.94 10.86 0.28
CA THR A 102 12.59 12.26 0.00
C THR A 102 12.04 12.44 -1.41
N ASP A 103 12.69 11.84 -2.39
CA ASP A 103 12.31 11.91 -3.79
C ASP A 103 10.96 11.23 -4.05
N VAL A 104 10.72 10.10 -3.37
CA VAL A 104 9.46 9.36 -3.46
C VAL A 104 8.33 10.18 -2.87
N VAL A 105 8.54 10.77 -1.69
CA VAL A 105 7.56 11.63 -1.02
C VAL A 105 7.23 12.85 -1.88
N ASP A 106 8.24 13.52 -2.43
CA ASP A 106 8.03 14.69 -3.30
C ASP A 106 7.23 14.32 -4.56
N GLU A 107 7.51 13.15 -5.14
CA GLU A 107 6.77 12.64 -6.30
C GLU A 107 5.32 12.29 -5.96
N VAL A 108 5.06 11.64 -4.82
CA VAL A 108 3.71 11.36 -4.33
C VAL A 108 2.93 12.66 -4.16
N LEU A 109 3.50 13.65 -3.46
CA LEU A 109 2.87 14.94 -3.27
C LEU A 109 2.60 15.66 -4.60
N ARG A 110 3.52 15.54 -5.57
CA ARG A 110 3.34 16.15 -6.90
C ARG A 110 2.15 15.56 -7.65
N VAL A 111 1.96 14.24 -7.60
CA VAL A 111 0.89 13.56 -8.35
C VAL A 111 -0.47 13.68 -7.66
N THR A 112 -0.51 13.87 -6.33
CA THR A 112 -1.75 14.07 -5.57
C THR A 112 -2.13 15.53 -5.38
N ALA A 113 -1.20 16.48 -5.57
CA ALA A 113 -1.48 17.91 -5.49
C ALA A 113 -2.28 18.47 -6.68
N GLN A 114 -2.51 17.67 -7.74
CA GLN A 114 -3.42 18.04 -8.81
C GLN A 114 -4.80 17.44 -8.53
N PRO A 115 -5.76 18.21 -7.97
CA PRO A 115 -7.13 17.73 -7.91
C PRO A 115 -7.61 17.51 -9.35
N SER A 116 -8.10 16.30 -9.63
CA SER A 116 -8.83 16.00 -10.85
C SER A 116 -10.00 16.99 -10.95
N SER A 117 -9.98 17.79 -12.02
CA SER A 117 -10.97 18.83 -12.30
C SER A 117 -12.24 18.26 -12.92
#